data_AF-A0A5C6TBN1-F1
#
_entry.id   AF-A0A5C6TBN1-F1
#
_cell.length_a   1.000
_cell.length_b   1.000
_cell.length_c   1.000
_cell.angle_alpha   90.00
_cell.angle_beta   90.00
_cell.angle_gamma   90.00
#
_symmetry.space_group_name_H-M   'P 1'
#
loop_
_entity.id
_entity.type
_entity.pdbx_description
1 polymer ?
#
loop_
_entity_poly.entity_id
_entity_poly.type
_entity_poly.pdbx_seq_one_letter_code
_entity_poly.pdbx_strand_id
1 'polypeptide(L)'
;MALSVQVIDGISQERRLVFYGTDKPRMFWLQPAGRRIGDQEFDGFAYNQIKTDYITSWKSSGLKSGCYRRVWFAVAFSIGVWVM
;
A
#
# COMPACT_ATOMS: atom_id res chain seq x y z
N MET A 1 -14.67 24.44 -0.67
CA MET A 1 -14.38 23.71 -1.93
C MET A 1 -13.40 22.60 -1.61
N ALA A 2 -13.85 21.34 -1.62
CA ALA A 2 -13.00 20.19 -1.33
C ALA A 2 -12.62 19.53 -2.66
N LEU A 3 -11.35 19.63 -3.04
CA LEU A 3 -10.80 18.99 -4.23
C LEU A 3 -10.25 17.64 -3.77
N SER A 4 -11.08 16.58 -3.78
CA SER A 4 -10.62 15.22 -3.55
C SER A 4 -10.16 14.62 -4.88
N VAL A 5 -8.85 14.41 -4.99
CA VAL A 5 -8.25 13.61 -6.06
C VAL A 5 -8.66 12.15 -5.84
N GLN A 6 -9.59 11.67 -6.67
CA GLN A 6 -10.03 10.28 -6.68
C GLN A 6 -9.09 9.49 -7.60
N VAL A 7 -8.15 8.72 -7.03
CA VAL A 7 -7.16 7.95 -7.80
C VAL A 7 -7.65 6.52 -8.05
N ILE A 8 -7.86 6.26 -9.34
CA ILE A 8 -7.41 5.12 -10.14
C ILE A 8 -7.78 3.73 -9.59
N ASP A 9 -8.70 3.08 -10.29
CA ASP A 9 -8.96 1.62 -10.32
C ASP A 9 -10.00 1.02 -9.35
N GLY A 10 -10.67 1.77 -8.48
CA GLY A 10 -11.81 1.26 -7.68
C GLY A 10 -11.50 0.13 -6.68
N ILE A 11 -10.25 -0.37 -6.67
CA ILE A 11 -9.73 -1.43 -5.79
C ILE A 11 -8.85 -0.86 -4.67
N SER A 12 -8.37 0.38 -4.85
CA SER A 12 -7.61 1.08 -3.80
C SER A 12 -8.55 1.73 -2.81
N GLN A 13 -8.31 1.48 -1.51
CA GLN A 13 -9.02 2.20 -0.45
C GLN A 13 -8.18 3.37 0.04
N GLU A 14 -8.83 4.53 0.21
CA GLU A 14 -8.23 5.67 0.88
C GLU A 14 -8.07 5.35 2.37
N ARG A 15 -6.87 5.56 2.90
CA ARG A 15 -6.58 5.46 4.32
C ARG A 15 -5.92 6.75 4.80
N ARG A 16 -6.57 7.42 5.75
CA ARG A 16 -6.00 8.56 6.46
C ARG A 16 -5.29 8.08 7.71
N LEU A 17 -4.04 8.52 7.87
CA LEU A 17 -3.22 8.21 9.04
C LEU A 17 -2.91 9.53 9.74
N VAL A 18 -3.33 9.61 11.00
CA VAL A 18 -3.14 10.77 11.87
C VAL A 18 -2.25 10.34 13.02
N PHE A 19 -1.18 11.09 13.25
CA PHE A 19 -0.22 10.79 14.29
C PHE A 19 -0.46 11.68 15.51
N TYR A 20 -0.65 11.04 16.66
CA TYR A 20 -0.83 11.71 17.96
C TYR A 20 0.41 11.47 18.82
N GLY A 21 0.95 12.53 19.43
CA GLY A 21 2.16 12.47 20.27
C GLY A 21 3.30 13.37 19.80
N THR A 22 4.41 13.34 20.54
CA THR A 22 5.63 14.11 20.24
C THR A 22 6.44 13.48 19.10
N ASP A 23 6.37 12.15 18.97
CA ASP A 23 7.11 11.39 17.95
C ASP A 23 6.32 11.36 16.63
N LYS A 24 6.43 12.44 15.88
CA LYS A 24 5.85 12.57 14.54
C LYS A 24 6.75 11.87 13.52
N PRO A 25 6.20 11.02 12.65
CA PRO A 25 7.00 10.34 11.65
C PRO A 25 7.54 11.32 10.61
N ARG A 26 8.75 11.02 10.17
CA ARG A 26 9.47 11.77 9.16
C ARG A 26 9.35 11.02 7.83
N MET A 27 8.73 11.67 6.85
CA MET A 27 8.54 11.11 5.52
C MET A 27 9.67 11.59 4.61
N PHE A 28 10.30 10.64 3.92
CA PHE A 28 11.32 10.90 2.91
C PHE A 28 10.77 10.54 1.54
N TRP A 29 10.79 11.49 0.62
CA TRP A 29 10.47 11.26 -0.78
C TRP A 29 11.76 11.35 -1.58
N LEU A 30 12.13 10.25 -2.23
CA LEU A 30 13.28 10.19 -3.11
C LEU A 30 12.78 10.25 -4.55
N GLN A 31 13.11 11.31 -5.27
CA GLN A 31 12.98 11.30 -6.73
C GLN A 31 14.26 10.69 -7.32
N PRO A 32 14.16 9.62 -8.14
CA PRO A 32 15.32 9.07 -8.83
C PRO A 32 15.94 10.11 -9.78
N ALA A 33 17.27 10.16 -9.84
CA ALA A 33 18.02 11.00 -10.78
C ALA A 33 17.88 10.51 -12.23
N GLY A 34 18.15 11.40 -13.18
CA GLY A 34 18.13 11.06 -14.62
C GLY A 34 16.74 10.82 -15.17
N ARG A 35 15.71 11.34 -14.50
CA ARG A 35 14.33 11.33 -15.03
C ARG A 35 14.18 12.48 -15.99
N ARG A 36 13.80 12.17 -17.23
CA ARG A 36 13.53 13.16 -18.28
C ARG A 36 12.02 13.36 -18.43
N ILE A 37 11.57 14.60 -18.33
CA ILE A 37 10.18 15.00 -18.61
C ILE A 37 10.22 16.02 -19.76
N GLY A 38 9.77 15.60 -20.94
CA GLY A 38 9.95 16.37 -22.17
C GLY A 38 11.44 16.53 -22.48
N ASP A 39 11.91 17.77 -22.51
CA ASP A 39 13.32 18.12 -22.79
C ASP A 39 14.11 18.53 -21.54
N GLN A 40 13.49 18.49 -20.36
CA GLN A 40 14.19 18.74 -19.10
C GLN A 40 14.64 17.44 -18.46
N GLU A 41 15.92 17.41 -18.09
CA GLU A 41 16.52 16.39 -17.23
C GLU A 41 16.45 16.86 -15.79
N PHE A 42 15.95 16.00 -14.90
CA PHE A 42 15.84 16.27 -13.48
C PHE A 42 16.90 15.48 -12.72
N ASP A 43 17.71 16.21 -11.96
CA ASP A 43 18.56 15.61 -10.94
C ASP A 43 17.72 14.94 -9.85
N GLY A 44 18.34 13.96 -9.20
CA GLY A 44 17.71 13.29 -8.07
C GLY A 44 17.62 14.27 -6.90
N PHE A 45 16.44 14.40 -6.31
CA PHE A 45 16.25 15.19 -5.11
C PHE A 45 15.57 14.36 -4.02
N ALA A 46 15.90 14.71 -2.78
CA ALA A 46 15.29 14.13 -1.59
C ALA A 46 14.49 15.21 -0.87
N TYR A 47 13.22 14.93 -0.61
CA TYR A 47 12.37 15.77 0.21
C TYR A 47 12.15 15.12 1.57
N ASN A 48 12.27 15.91 2.64
CA ASN A 48 12.12 15.46 4.02
C ASN A 48 11.12 16.37 4.73
N GLN A 49 10.04 15.78 5.25
CA GLN A 49 9.02 16.52 5.98
C GLN A 49 8.50 15.72 7.17
N ILE A 50 8.34 16.39 8.31
CA ILE A 50 7.63 15.85 9.48
C ILE A 50 6.13 15.93 9.16
N LYS A 51 5.42 14.80 9.19
CA LYS A 51 3.99 14.76 8.90
C LYS A 51 3.16 14.57 10.17
N THR A 52 2.16 15.43 10.35
CA THR A 52 1.11 15.29 11.37
C THR A 52 -0.01 14.37 10.90
N ASP A 53 -0.31 14.44 9.61
CA ASP A 53 -1.30 13.62 8.94
C ASP A 53 -0.89 13.36 7.49
N TYR A 54 -1.32 12.22 6.95
CA TYR A 54 -1.19 11.93 5.54
C TYR A 54 -2.31 11.01 5.05
N ILE A 55 -2.63 11.14 3.77
CA ILE A 55 -3.60 10.30 3.08
C ILE A 55 -2.81 9.42 2.12
N THR A 56 -3.14 8.13 2.11
CA THR A 56 -2.50 7.13 1.26
C THR A 56 -3.56 6.19 0.70
N SER A 57 -3.43 5.82 -0.57
CA SER A 57 -4.26 4.79 -1.19
C SER A 57 -3.50 3.46 -1.16
N TRP A 58 -4.06 2.46 -0.49
CA TRP A 58 -3.48 1.11 -0.49
C TRP A 58 -4.42 0.16 -1.22
N LYS A 59 -3.85 -0.75 -2.02
CA LYS A 59 -4.60 -1.94 -2.45
C LYS A 59 -4.83 -2.78 -1.20
N SER A 60 -6.06 -3.23 -1.01
CA SER A 60 -6.37 -4.17 0.08
C SER A 60 -5.49 -5.41 -0.08
N SER A 61 -4.58 -5.64 0.86
CA SER A 61 -3.81 -6.89 0.98
C SER A 61 -4.67 -8.01 1.60
N GLY A 62 -5.99 -7.93 1.43
CA GLY A 62 -6.91 -8.95 1.90
C GLY A 62 -6.53 -10.29 1.29
N LEU A 63 -5.90 -11.14 2.10
CA LEU A 63 -5.91 -12.58 1.90
C LEU A 63 -7.36 -12.94 1.63
N LYS A 64 -7.66 -13.37 0.40
CA LYS A 64 -9.02 -13.76 0.00
C LYS A 64 -9.52 -14.74 1.06
N SER A 65 -10.55 -14.39 1.83
CA SER A 65 -11.15 -15.22 2.90
C SER A 65 -11.63 -16.61 2.44
N GLY A 66 -11.47 -16.98 1.17
CA GLY A 66 -11.69 -18.33 0.66
C GLY A 66 -10.43 -19.19 0.50
N CYS A 67 -9.23 -18.62 0.59
CA CYS A 67 -7.98 -19.34 0.32
C CYS A 67 -7.66 -20.35 1.44
N TYR A 68 -7.77 -19.93 2.71
CA TYR A 68 -7.51 -20.80 3.86
C TYR A 68 -8.44 -22.01 3.90
N ARG A 69 -9.71 -21.83 3.48
CA ARG A 69 -10.72 -22.88 3.51
C ARG A 69 -10.40 -23.97 2.49
N ARG A 70 -9.95 -23.60 1.28
CA ARG A 70 -9.54 -24.55 0.24
C ARG A 70 -8.30 -25.35 0.65
N VAL A 71 -7.33 -24.69 1.29
CA VAL A 71 -6.11 -25.36 1.80
C VAL A 71 -6.48 -26.40 2.86
N TRP A 72 -7.34 -26.05 3.81
CA TRP A 72 -7.78 -27.01 4.85
C TRP A 72 -8.57 -28.19 4.30
N PHE A 73 -9.43 -27.97 3.30
CA PHE A 73 -10.12 -29.09 2.62
C PHE A 73 -9.13 -30.03 1.92
N ALA A 74 -8.11 -29.51 1.24
CA ALA A 74 -7.09 -30.33 0.60
C ALA A 74 -6.29 -31.16 1.62
N VAL A 75 -5.90 -30.55 2.75
CA VAL A 75 -5.19 -31.25 3.83
C VAL A 75 -6.05 -32.37 4.43
N ALA A 76 -7.32 -32.10 4.72
CA ALA A 76 -8.24 -33.10 5.27
C ALA A 76 -8.48 -34.28 4.31
N PHE A 77 -8.59 -33.99 3.00
CA PHE A 77 -8.76 -35.03 1.98
C PHE A 77 -7.52 -35.90 1.84
N SER A 78 -6.32 -35.31 1.83
CA SER A 78 -5.06 -36.05 1.78
C SER A 78 -4.88 -36.98 2.97
N ILE A 79 -5.27 -36.55 4.18
CA ILE A 79 -5.19 -37.39 5.39
C ILE A 79 -6.27 -38.48 5.35
N GLY A 80 -7.50 -38.16 4.94
CA GLY A 80 -8.59 -39.13 4.85
C GLY A 80 -8.34 -40.24 3.85
N VAL A 81 -7.71 -39.93 2.71
CA VAL A 81 -7.30 -40.92 1.70
C VAL A 81 -6.16 -41.83 2.20
N TRP A 82 -5.35 -41.37 3.16
CA TRP A 82 -4.23 -42.15 3.71
C TRP A 82 -4.66 -43.13 4.83
N VAL A 83 -5.83 -42.88 5.43
CA VAL A 83 -6.39 -43.69 6.53
C VAL A 83 -7.37 -44.76 6.02
N MET A 84 -7.75 -44.72 4.75
CA MET A 84 -8.59 -45.73 4.07
C MET A 84 -7.72 -46.69 3.25
#